data_AF-A0A1I2A9A3-F1
#
_entry.id   AF-A0A1I2A9A3-F1
#
_cell.length_a   1.000
_cell.length_b   1.000
_cell.length_c   1.000
_cell.angle_alpha   90.00
_cell.angle_beta   90.00
_cell.angle_gamma   90.00
#
_symmetry.space_group_name_H-M   'P 1'
#
loop_
_entity.id
_entity.type
_entity.pdbx_description
1 polymer ?
#
loop_
_entity_poly.entity_id
_entity_poly.type
_entity_poly.pdbx_seq_one_letter_code
_entity_poly.pdbx_strand_id
1 'polypeptide(L)'
;MSDVINICFHGIGTPQREMEPGEDRYWISVELFHAVLDEIRTWPSVRVSFDDGNSSDLEIGLPALLERGLTGEFYVLASRFGKPGSLSEEDVRKLHGAGMTIGTHGMWHRPWRGMDAATSRDELETARRQIEDAVGVPVDQAACPLGRYDRRLLSRMRALGYRRVFTSDRRRARAEDWLQPRYSLRREDTVDGLRAEALVGPGALTRLKLEAVGVVKRLR
;
A
#
# COMPACT_ATOMS: atom_id res chain seq x y z
N MET A 1 6.65 -22.10 5.56
CA MET A 1 6.33 -20.83 4.86
C MET A 1 6.70 -19.70 5.80
N SER A 2 7.47 -18.72 5.35
CA SER A 2 7.88 -17.58 6.18
C SER A 2 6.74 -16.56 6.30
N ASP A 3 6.53 -16.07 7.53
CA ASP A 3 5.69 -14.91 7.76
C ASP A 3 6.39 -13.65 7.27
N VAL A 4 5.61 -12.68 6.80
CA VAL A 4 6.05 -11.33 6.43
C VAL A 4 5.13 -10.31 7.07
N ILE A 5 5.72 -9.19 7.50
CA ILE A 5 4.96 -8.03 7.97
C ILE A 5 5.02 -6.97 6.89
N ASN A 6 3.86 -6.57 6.39
CA ASN A 6 3.77 -5.51 5.40
C ASN A 6 3.39 -4.19 6.10
N ILE A 7 4.27 -3.19 6.02
CA ILE A 7 4.10 -1.86 6.59
C ILE A 7 3.73 -0.90 5.47
N CYS A 8 2.67 -0.12 5.67
CA CYS A 8 2.15 0.78 4.64
C CYS A 8 2.09 2.22 5.12
N PHE A 9 2.68 3.12 4.34
CA PHE A 9 2.62 4.57 4.52
C PHE A 9 1.70 5.19 3.45
N HIS A 10 1.22 6.42 3.69
CA HIS A 10 0.43 7.19 2.72
C HIS A 10 1.05 8.57 2.54
N GLY A 11 0.80 9.51 3.46
CA GLY A 11 1.38 10.85 3.42
C GLY A 11 2.45 11.06 4.49
N ILE A 12 3.53 11.76 4.14
CA ILE A 12 4.65 12.04 5.05
C ILE A 12 4.90 13.55 5.09
N GLY A 13 5.03 14.11 6.30
CA GLY A 13 5.38 15.52 6.51
C GLY A 13 4.19 16.46 6.36
N THR A 14 4.32 17.50 5.54
CA THR A 14 3.24 18.48 5.30
C THR A 14 2.55 18.18 3.97
N PRO A 15 1.21 18.02 3.94
CA PRO A 15 0.47 17.82 2.69
C PRO A 15 0.72 18.95 1.69
N GLN A 16 1.09 18.58 0.47
CA GLN A 16 1.27 19.49 -0.67
C GLN A 16 0.06 19.51 -1.60
N ARG A 17 -1.06 18.91 -1.16
CA ARG A 17 -2.34 18.88 -1.87
C ARG A 17 -3.50 18.87 -0.88
N GLU A 18 -4.70 19.12 -1.40
CA GLU A 18 -5.92 18.86 -0.65
C GLU A 18 -6.03 17.36 -0.34
N MET A 19 -6.35 17.05 0.92
CA MET A 19 -6.52 15.70 1.41
C MET A 19 -7.96 15.23 1.20
N GLU A 20 -8.12 13.96 0.87
CA GLU A 20 -9.44 13.33 0.84
C GLU A 20 -10.01 13.19 2.27
N PRO A 21 -11.35 13.11 2.43
CA PRO A 21 -11.95 12.94 3.74
C PRO A 21 -11.41 11.70 4.49
N GLY A 22 -10.81 11.95 5.66
CA GLY A 22 -10.25 10.91 6.53
C GLY A 22 -8.81 10.49 6.20
N GLU A 23 -8.22 11.05 5.14
CA GLU A 23 -6.82 10.83 4.77
C GLU A 23 -5.84 11.39 5.82
N ASP A 24 -6.24 12.45 6.54
CA ASP A 24 -5.49 13.10 7.61
C ASP A 24 -5.00 12.13 8.70
N ARG A 25 -5.75 11.03 8.91
CA ARG A 25 -5.41 9.97 9.86
C ARG A 25 -4.23 9.11 9.43
N TYR A 26 -3.92 9.09 8.14
CA TYR A 26 -2.81 8.33 7.54
C TYR A 26 -1.65 9.25 7.11
N TRP A 27 -1.71 10.52 7.50
CA TRP A 27 -0.65 11.49 7.28
C TRP A 27 0.25 11.58 8.52
N ILE A 28 1.48 11.06 8.42
CA ILE A 28 2.41 10.96 9.54
C ILE A 28 3.49 12.04 9.48
N SER A 29 4.10 12.35 10.62
CA SER A 29 5.24 13.28 10.66
C SER A 29 6.49 12.62 10.08
N VAL A 30 7.45 13.45 9.65
CA VAL A 30 8.75 12.97 9.15
C VAL A 30 9.49 12.21 10.26
N GLU A 31 9.41 12.69 11.50
CA GLU A 31 10.04 12.07 12.66
C GLU A 31 9.48 10.67 12.93
N LEU A 32 8.14 10.52 12.91
CA LEU A 32 7.51 9.21 13.08
C LEU A 32 7.88 8.26 11.94
N PHE A 33 7.93 8.76 10.69
CA PHE A 33 8.33 7.95 9.53
C PHE A 33 9.75 7.39 9.70
N HIS A 34 10.73 8.23 10.02
CA HIS A 34 12.11 7.77 10.25
C HIS A 34 12.20 6.80 11.42
N ALA A 35 11.54 7.10 12.55
CA ALA A 35 11.56 6.23 13.72
C ALA A 35 10.98 4.84 13.42
N VAL A 36 9.91 4.75 12.61
CA VAL A 36 9.36 3.46 12.16
C VAL A 36 10.32 2.74 11.23
N LEU A 37 10.96 3.43 10.27
CA LEU A 37 11.95 2.79 9.40
C LEU A 37 13.15 2.23 10.16
N ASP A 38 13.63 2.95 11.18
CA ASP A 38 14.72 2.52 12.05
C ASP A 38 14.36 1.32 12.93
N GLU A 39 13.09 1.22 13.32
CA GLU A 39 12.56 0.05 14.00
C GLU A 39 12.48 -1.17 13.07
N ILE A 40 11.75 -1.03 11.96
CA ILE A 40 11.35 -2.18 11.15
C ILE A 40 12.50 -2.81 10.38
N ARG A 41 13.59 -2.06 10.11
CA ARG A 41 14.82 -2.61 9.51
C ARG A 41 15.47 -3.71 10.37
N THR A 42 15.12 -3.79 11.65
CA THR A 42 15.62 -4.83 12.57
C THR A 42 14.73 -6.08 12.57
N TRP A 43 13.57 -6.03 11.92
CA TRP A 43 12.60 -7.12 11.94
C TRP A 43 13.00 -8.23 10.95
N PRO A 44 12.67 -9.50 11.25
CA PRO A 44 13.16 -10.65 10.48
C PRO A 44 12.65 -10.70 9.04
N SER A 45 11.42 -10.20 8.78
CA SER A 45 10.86 -10.12 7.44
C SER A 45 9.82 -9.01 7.37
N VAL A 46 10.19 -7.92 6.68
CA VAL A 46 9.34 -6.76 6.47
C VAL A 46 9.28 -6.39 5.00
N ARG A 47 8.13 -5.91 4.54
CA ARG A 47 7.99 -5.17 3.29
C ARG A 47 7.44 -3.79 3.58
N VAL A 48 7.96 -2.80 2.88
CA VAL A 48 7.53 -1.40 3.01
C VAL A 48 6.76 -1.02 1.76
N SER A 49 5.59 -0.42 1.93
CA SER A 49 4.80 0.10 0.82
C SER A 49 4.29 1.51 1.06
N PHE A 50 3.97 2.19 -0.03
CA PHE A 50 3.38 3.52 -0.09
C PHE A 50 2.15 3.45 -0.98
N ASP A 51 1.04 4.00 -0.52
CA ASP A 51 -0.17 4.17 -1.33
C ASP A 51 -0.31 5.64 -1.77
N ASP A 52 -1.26 5.89 -2.67
CA ASP A 52 -1.73 7.23 -3.09
C ASP A 52 -0.84 8.04 -4.04
N GLY A 53 0.46 7.74 -4.12
CA GLY A 53 1.40 8.40 -5.03
C GLY A 53 1.62 9.87 -4.68
N ASN A 54 1.89 10.15 -3.40
CA ASN A 54 2.15 11.51 -2.93
C ASN A 54 3.57 11.96 -3.31
N SER A 55 3.77 13.24 -3.58
CA SER A 55 5.11 13.82 -3.82
C SER A 55 6.12 13.49 -2.71
N SER A 56 5.66 13.45 -1.46
CA SER A 56 6.43 13.04 -0.29
C SER A 56 7.07 11.65 -0.40
N ASP A 57 6.49 10.75 -1.21
CA ASP A 57 6.99 9.40 -1.42
C ASP A 57 8.36 9.42 -2.10
N LEU A 58 8.55 10.35 -3.04
CA LEU A 58 9.83 10.58 -3.70
C LEU A 58 10.73 11.52 -2.88
N GLU A 59 10.18 12.62 -2.38
CA GLU A 59 10.97 13.69 -1.75
C GLU A 59 11.53 13.29 -0.38
N ILE A 60 10.78 12.48 0.38
CA ILE A 60 11.13 12.08 1.74
C ILE A 60 11.29 10.56 1.82
N GLY A 61 10.33 9.83 1.24
CA GLY A 61 10.27 8.36 1.31
C GLY A 61 11.50 7.70 0.70
N LEU A 62 11.78 7.98 -0.59
CA LEU A 62 12.88 7.35 -1.31
C LEU A 62 14.25 7.57 -0.64
N PRO A 63 14.69 8.81 -0.31
CA PRO A 63 15.96 9.02 0.38
C PRO A 63 16.08 8.24 1.69
N ALA A 64 15.02 8.23 2.50
CA ALA A 64 15.02 7.56 3.80
C ALA A 64 15.14 6.03 3.69
N LEU A 65 14.53 5.43 2.65
CA LEU A 65 14.69 4.01 2.34
C LEU A 65 16.11 3.69 1.90
N LEU A 66 16.66 4.47 0.98
CA LEU A 66 18.01 4.26 0.44
C LEU A 66 19.09 4.37 1.53
N GLU A 67 18.98 5.36 2.41
CA GLU A 67 19.88 5.55 3.57
C GLU A 67 19.93 4.30 4.47
N ARG A 68 18.82 3.55 4.54
CA ARG A 68 18.68 2.35 5.38
C ARG A 68 18.90 1.05 4.62
N GLY A 69 19.22 1.11 3.33
CA GLY A 69 19.36 -0.07 2.47
C GLY A 69 18.04 -0.84 2.29
N LEU A 70 16.90 -0.16 2.39
CA LEU A 70 15.58 -0.73 2.22
C LEU A 70 15.06 -0.52 0.79
N THR A 71 14.21 -1.44 0.35
CA THR A 71 13.39 -1.30 -0.87
C THR A 71 11.93 -1.06 -0.49
N GLY A 72 11.19 -0.35 -1.36
CA GLY A 72 9.78 -0.05 -1.19
C GLY A 72 8.93 -0.45 -2.41
N GLU A 73 7.64 -0.64 -2.15
CA GLU A 73 6.59 -0.88 -3.16
C GLU A 73 5.65 0.34 -3.20
N PHE A 74 5.54 1.01 -4.35
CA PHE A 74 4.77 2.25 -4.51
C PHE A 74 3.52 1.99 -5.35
N TYR A 75 2.35 2.02 -4.72
CA TYR A 75 1.05 1.83 -5.35
C TYR A 75 0.47 3.19 -5.73
N VAL A 76 0.59 3.54 -7.01
CA VAL A 76 0.26 4.87 -7.49
C VAL A 76 -1.13 4.94 -8.13
N LEU A 77 -1.72 6.14 -8.12
CA LEU A 77 -2.99 6.44 -8.78
C LEU A 77 -2.71 7.08 -10.14
N ALA A 78 -3.12 6.42 -11.23
CA ALA A 78 -2.85 6.90 -12.58
C ALA A 78 -3.42 8.31 -12.83
N SER A 79 -4.61 8.62 -12.30
CA SER A 79 -5.21 9.94 -12.48
C SER A 79 -4.50 11.07 -11.74
N ARG A 80 -3.56 10.77 -10.83
CA ARG A 80 -2.82 11.77 -10.04
C ARG A 80 -1.51 12.20 -10.68
N PHE A 81 -1.08 11.53 -11.75
CA PHE A 81 0.17 11.87 -12.41
C PHE A 81 0.24 13.35 -12.81
N GLY A 82 1.30 14.01 -12.33
CA GLY A 82 1.60 15.41 -12.63
C GLY A 82 0.68 16.43 -11.97
N LYS A 83 -0.26 16.01 -11.10
CA LYS A 83 -1.08 16.94 -10.31
C LYS A 83 -0.27 17.53 -9.15
N PRO A 84 -0.56 18.76 -8.70
CA PRO A 84 0.09 19.35 -7.54
C PRO A 84 0.10 18.41 -6.33
N GLY A 85 1.26 18.29 -5.68
CA GLY A 85 1.47 17.44 -4.51
C GLY A 85 1.47 15.93 -4.77
N SER A 86 1.39 15.48 -6.03
CA SER A 86 1.41 14.07 -6.42
C SER A 86 2.61 13.75 -7.32
N LEU A 87 3.00 12.48 -7.39
CA LEU A 87 4.09 12.04 -8.27
C LEU A 87 3.74 12.29 -9.73
N SER A 88 4.72 12.71 -10.54
CA SER A 88 4.64 12.66 -12.00
C SER A 88 5.05 11.30 -12.54
N GLU A 89 4.82 11.06 -13.84
CA GLU A 89 5.35 9.87 -14.51
C GLU A 89 6.89 9.81 -14.46
N GLU A 90 7.55 10.97 -14.52
CA GLU A 90 9.00 11.05 -14.36
C GLU A 90 9.44 10.62 -12.96
N ASP A 91 8.68 11.00 -11.94
CA ASP A 91 8.96 10.63 -10.54
C ASP A 91 8.76 9.13 -10.32
N VAL A 92 7.74 8.52 -10.93
CA VAL A 92 7.55 7.07 -10.92
C VAL A 92 8.71 6.35 -11.63
N ARG A 93 9.21 6.89 -12.75
CA ARG A 93 10.43 6.36 -13.40
C ARG A 93 11.66 6.50 -12.51
N LYS A 94 11.82 7.60 -11.75
CA LYS A 94 12.91 7.77 -10.77
C LYS A 94 12.82 6.74 -9.65
N LEU A 95 11.64 6.53 -9.08
CA LEU A 95 11.42 5.50 -8.05
C LEU A 95 11.82 4.12 -8.58
N HIS A 96 11.33 3.74 -9.75
CA HIS A 96 11.69 2.46 -10.38
C HIS A 96 13.19 2.36 -10.68
N GLY A 97 13.80 3.41 -11.23
CA GLY A 97 15.24 3.48 -11.51
C GLY A 97 16.12 3.37 -10.26
N ALA A 98 15.59 3.71 -9.08
CA ALA A 98 16.25 3.53 -7.79
C ALA A 98 16.04 2.12 -7.18
N GLY A 99 15.45 1.18 -7.92
CA GLY A 99 15.23 -0.20 -7.48
C GLY A 99 13.92 -0.42 -6.72
N MET A 100 12.99 0.53 -6.76
CA MET A 100 11.68 0.40 -6.12
C MET A 100 10.69 -0.33 -7.03
N THR A 101 9.74 -1.05 -6.43
CA THR A 101 8.65 -1.70 -7.17
C THR A 101 7.51 -0.72 -7.38
N ILE A 102 6.95 -0.69 -8.59
CA ILE A 102 5.77 0.12 -8.92
C ILE A 102 4.55 -0.80 -9.05
N GLY A 103 3.49 -0.47 -8.33
CA GLY A 103 2.20 -1.15 -8.35
C GLY A 103 1.06 -0.17 -8.67
N THR A 104 -0.15 -0.70 -8.83
CA THR A 104 -1.35 0.13 -9.05
C THR A 104 -2.18 0.30 -7.78
N HIS A 105 -2.62 1.52 -7.52
CA HIS A 105 -3.70 1.84 -6.58
C HIS A 105 -4.99 2.25 -7.30
N GLY A 106 -5.03 2.04 -8.60
CA GLY A 106 -6.19 2.30 -9.45
C GLY A 106 -6.11 3.62 -10.21
N MET A 107 -7.26 4.07 -10.67
CA MET A 107 -7.38 5.31 -11.44
C MET A 107 -7.75 6.46 -10.51
N TRP A 108 -8.91 6.39 -9.85
CA TRP A 108 -9.57 7.52 -9.18
C TRP A 108 -9.75 7.31 -7.67
N HIS A 109 -9.07 6.32 -7.08
CA HIS A 109 -9.21 5.97 -5.66
C HIS A 109 -10.65 5.59 -5.27
N ARG A 110 -11.43 5.06 -6.22
CA ARG A 110 -12.81 4.60 -5.96
C ARG A 110 -12.81 3.30 -5.15
N PRO A 111 -13.82 3.06 -4.29
CA PRO A 111 -13.95 1.78 -3.62
C PRO A 111 -14.05 0.63 -4.62
N TRP A 112 -13.11 -0.32 -4.55
CA TRP A 112 -13.11 -1.46 -5.47
C TRP A 112 -14.17 -2.51 -5.12
N ARG A 113 -14.60 -2.54 -3.87
CA ARG A 113 -15.69 -3.40 -3.42
C ARG A 113 -17.01 -2.95 -4.06
N GLY A 114 -17.72 -3.87 -4.70
CA GLY A 114 -19.02 -3.61 -5.30
C GLY A 114 -18.99 -2.80 -6.60
N MET A 115 -17.83 -2.65 -7.24
CA MET A 115 -17.73 -1.90 -8.52
C MET A 115 -18.62 -2.49 -9.62
N ASP A 116 -19.16 -1.60 -10.45
CA ASP A 116 -19.74 -1.98 -11.73
C ASP A 116 -18.64 -2.31 -12.76
N ALA A 117 -19.05 -2.75 -13.95
CA ALA A 117 -18.11 -3.17 -14.99
C ALA A 117 -17.27 -2.00 -15.56
N ALA A 118 -17.85 -0.80 -15.64
CA ALA A 118 -17.16 0.39 -16.15
C ALA A 118 -16.06 0.83 -15.16
N THR A 119 -16.41 0.99 -13.89
CA THR A 119 -15.47 1.34 -12.82
C THR A 119 -14.38 0.29 -12.70
N SER A 120 -14.72 -1.01 -12.79
CA SER A 120 -13.70 -2.07 -12.74
C SER A 120 -12.71 -2.00 -13.90
N ARG A 121 -13.16 -1.65 -15.12
CA ARG A 121 -12.28 -1.49 -16.28
C ARG A 121 -11.34 -0.31 -16.08
N ASP A 122 -11.88 0.82 -15.63
CA ASP A 122 -11.08 2.03 -15.42
C ASP A 122 -10.03 1.83 -14.33
N GLU A 123 -10.46 1.33 -13.17
CA GLU A 123 -9.61 1.17 -11.99
C GLU A 123 -8.58 0.04 -12.12
N LEU A 124 -8.92 -1.10 -12.75
CA LEU A 124 -8.04 -2.28 -12.74
C LEU A 124 -7.29 -2.51 -14.05
N GLU A 125 -7.75 -1.98 -15.16
CA GLU A 125 -7.17 -2.25 -16.48
C GLU A 125 -6.61 -0.99 -17.12
N THR A 126 -7.40 0.09 -17.19
CA THR A 126 -6.96 1.36 -17.79
C THR A 126 -5.88 2.03 -16.94
N ALA A 127 -6.06 2.09 -15.62
CA ALA A 127 -5.02 2.59 -14.71
C ALA A 127 -3.73 1.79 -14.84
N ARG A 128 -3.82 0.45 -14.84
CA ARG A 128 -2.66 -0.42 -14.97
C ARG A 128 -1.88 -0.10 -16.26
N ARG A 129 -2.56 -0.01 -17.40
CA ARG A 129 -1.92 0.33 -18.69
C ARG A 129 -1.20 1.68 -18.63
N GLN A 130 -1.83 2.71 -18.08
CA GLN A 130 -1.19 4.03 -17.98
C GLN A 130 0.05 4.02 -17.08
N ILE A 131 0.02 3.25 -15.98
CA ILE A 131 1.19 3.12 -15.10
C ILE A 131 2.29 2.31 -15.81
N GLU A 132 1.94 1.23 -16.51
CA GLU A 132 2.87 0.44 -17.34
C GLU A 132 3.53 1.30 -18.42
N ASP A 133 2.76 2.15 -19.11
CA ASP A 133 3.27 3.08 -20.12
C ASP A 133 4.25 4.10 -19.49
N ALA A 134 3.96 4.58 -18.28
CA ALA A 134 4.81 5.54 -17.58
C ALA A 134 6.15 4.92 -17.13
N VAL A 135 6.14 3.70 -16.58
CA VAL A 135 7.32 3.04 -15.98
C VAL A 135 8.08 2.15 -16.97
N GLY A 136 7.44 1.71 -18.05
CA GLY A 136 8.03 0.85 -19.08
C GLY A 136 8.20 -0.62 -18.69
N VAL A 137 7.56 -1.07 -17.60
CA VAL A 137 7.58 -2.46 -17.13
C VAL A 137 6.17 -2.93 -16.76
N PRO A 138 5.89 -4.26 -16.80
CA PRO A 138 4.59 -4.79 -16.39
C PRO A 138 4.24 -4.47 -14.94
N VAL A 139 2.98 -4.15 -14.66
CA VAL A 139 2.47 -3.86 -13.32
C VAL A 139 1.58 -5.02 -12.85
N ASP A 140 2.12 -5.90 -12.03
CA ASP A 140 1.43 -7.12 -11.58
C ASP A 140 1.01 -7.10 -10.10
N GLN A 141 1.24 -6.00 -9.40
CA GLN A 141 0.85 -5.80 -8.00
C GLN A 141 -0.18 -4.69 -7.85
N ALA A 142 -1.11 -4.86 -6.91
CA ALA A 142 -2.17 -3.89 -6.66
C ALA A 142 -2.48 -3.74 -5.18
N ALA A 143 -2.72 -2.51 -4.73
CA ALA A 143 -3.25 -2.22 -3.41
C ALA A 143 -4.72 -1.81 -3.52
N CYS A 144 -5.60 -2.41 -2.71
CA CYS A 144 -7.03 -2.07 -2.73
C CYS A 144 -7.28 -0.73 -2.00
N PRO A 145 -7.88 0.28 -2.66
CA PRO A 145 -8.30 1.52 -2.02
C PRO A 145 -9.11 1.27 -0.75
N LEU A 146 -8.81 2.06 0.28
CA LEU A 146 -9.44 1.97 1.61
C LEU A 146 -9.28 0.59 2.30
N GLY A 147 -8.43 -0.29 1.77
CA GLY A 147 -8.29 -1.69 2.20
C GLY A 147 -9.56 -2.53 2.02
N ARG A 148 -10.51 -2.10 1.18
CA ARG A 148 -11.82 -2.75 0.99
C ARG A 148 -11.80 -3.69 -0.21
N TYR A 149 -12.33 -4.89 -0.03
CA TYR A 149 -12.43 -5.92 -1.06
C TYR A 149 -13.65 -6.82 -0.83
N ASP A 150 -14.04 -7.55 -1.87
CA ASP A 150 -15.04 -8.63 -1.86
C ASP A 150 -14.58 -9.80 -2.74
N ARG A 151 -15.29 -10.92 -2.70
CA ARG A 151 -14.96 -12.12 -3.49
C ARG A 151 -14.91 -11.84 -5.00
N ARG A 152 -15.83 -11.03 -5.51
CA ARG A 152 -15.96 -10.73 -6.95
C ARG A 152 -14.73 -9.96 -7.45
N LEU A 153 -14.29 -8.96 -6.71
CA LEU A 153 -13.05 -8.22 -6.96
C LEU A 153 -11.85 -9.15 -6.97
N LEU A 154 -11.67 -9.98 -5.92
CA LEU A 154 -10.52 -10.87 -5.83
C LEU A 154 -10.48 -11.87 -7.00
N SER A 155 -11.63 -12.43 -7.38
CA SER A 155 -11.73 -13.31 -8.55
C SER A 155 -11.36 -12.59 -9.84
N ARG A 156 -11.80 -11.33 -10.01
CA ARG A 156 -11.47 -10.52 -11.19
C ARG A 156 -9.99 -10.22 -11.26
N MET A 157 -9.36 -9.82 -10.15
CA MET A 157 -7.93 -9.53 -10.11
C MET A 157 -7.07 -10.75 -10.42
N ARG A 158 -7.47 -11.94 -9.96
CA ARG A 158 -6.81 -13.20 -10.37
C ARG A 158 -6.94 -13.44 -11.88
N ALA A 159 -8.13 -13.26 -12.44
CA ALA A 159 -8.34 -13.41 -13.88
C ALA A 159 -7.55 -12.39 -14.73
N LEU A 160 -7.29 -11.20 -14.18
CA LEU A 160 -6.47 -10.16 -14.80
C LEU A 160 -4.95 -10.38 -14.64
N GLY A 161 -4.54 -11.43 -13.93
CA GLY A 161 -3.13 -11.81 -13.79
C GLY A 161 -2.35 -11.04 -12.72
N TYR A 162 -3.00 -10.33 -11.80
CA TYR A 162 -2.29 -9.75 -10.65
C TYR A 162 -1.63 -10.86 -9.83
N ARG A 163 -0.36 -10.70 -9.47
CA ARG A 163 0.43 -11.68 -8.70
C ARG A 163 0.36 -11.46 -7.19
N ARG A 164 0.13 -10.22 -6.76
CA ARG A 164 0.02 -9.86 -5.35
C ARG A 164 -0.99 -8.73 -5.17
N VAL A 165 -1.89 -8.90 -4.19
CA VAL A 165 -2.94 -7.92 -3.88
C VAL A 165 -2.88 -7.54 -2.42
N PHE A 166 -2.83 -6.24 -2.13
CA PHE A 166 -2.63 -5.73 -0.79
C PHE A 166 -3.91 -5.15 -0.19
N THR A 167 -4.08 -5.36 1.12
CA THR A 167 -5.24 -4.90 1.90
C THR A 167 -4.77 -4.24 3.21
N SER A 168 -5.69 -3.66 3.98
CA SER A 168 -5.37 -2.97 5.25
C SER A 168 -6.01 -3.67 6.45
N ASP A 169 -5.88 -5.00 6.50
CA ASP A 169 -6.47 -5.82 7.58
C ASP A 169 -5.63 -5.86 8.88
N ARG A 170 -4.47 -5.16 8.94
CA ARG A 170 -3.55 -5.07 10.10
C ARG A 170 -3.24 -6.43 10.74
N ARG A 171 -2.77 -7.37 9.93
CA ARG A 171 -2.29 -8.69 10.37
C ARG A 171 -1.08 -9.13 9.55
N ARG A 172 -0.32 -10.08 10.11
CA ARG A 172 0.76 -10.78 9.40
C ARG A 172 0.23 -11.50 8.16
N ALA A 173 1.08 -11.58 7.15
CA ALA A 173 0.85 -12.35 5.93
C ALA A 173 1.88 -13.48 5.83
N ARG A 174 1.61 -14.47 4.97
CA ARG A 174 2.67 -15.38 4.52
C ARG A 174 3.30 -14.82 3.25
N ALA A 175 4.61 -14.93 3.10
CA ALA A 175 5.33 -14.32 1.98
C ALA A 175 4.80 -14.76 0.60
N GLU A 176 4.34 -16.02 0.49
CA GLU A 176 3.83 -16.65 -0.73
C GLU A 176 2.33 -16.44 -0.97
N ASP A 177 1.59 -15.90 0.01
CA ASP A 177 0.16 -15.70 -0.17
C ASP A 177 -0.09 -14.64 -1.24
N TRP A 178 -1.10 -14.87 -2.07
CA TRP A 178 -1.51 -13.91 -3.10
C TRP A 178 -2.10 -12.63 -2.49
N LEU A 179 -2.83 -12.76 -1.38
CA LEU A 179 -3.44 -11.64 -0.66
C LEU A 179 -2.55 -11.25 0.53
N GLN A 180 -2.17 -9.98 0.61
CA GLN A 180 -1.17 -9.45 1.53
C GLN A 180 -1.80 -8.37 2.42
N PRO A 181 -2.28 -8.72 3.63
CA PRO A 181 -2.69 -7.74 4.62
C PRO A 181 -1.50 -6.87 5.06
N ARG A 182 -1.78 -5.58 5.30
CA ARG A 182 -0.79 -4.59 5.72
C ARG A 182 -1.21 -3.86 6.98
N TYR A 183 -0.21 -3.33 7.67
CA TYR A 183 -0.34 -2.36 8.75
C TYR A 183 -0.20 -0.97 8.14
N SER A 184 -1.34 -0.36 7.78
CA SER A 184 -1.39 1.06 7.37
C SER A 184 -1.14 1.93 8.59
N LEU A 185 -0.01 2.64 8.60
CA LEU A 185 0.40 3.51 9.69
C LEU A 185 -0.53 4.71 9.81
N ARG A 186 -0.85 5.06 11.04
CA ARG A 186 -1.70 6.19 11.39
C ARG A 186 -0.91 7.27 12.10
N ARG A 187 -1.40 8.49 12.05
CA ARG A 187 -0.82 9.65 12.73
C ARG A 187 -0.64 9.43 14.24
N GLU A 188 -1.56 8.69 14.86
CA GLU A 188 -1.53 8.41 16.30
C GLU A 188 -0.79 7.11 16.65
N ASP A 189 -0.29 6.35 15.66
CA ASP A 189 0.51 5.15 15.94
C ASP A 189 1.86 5.55 16.57
N THR A 190 2.41 4.68 17.42
CA THR A 190 3.75 4.82 17.98
C THR A 190 4.60 3.63 17.56
N VAL A 191 5.93 3.78 17.61
CA VAL A 191 6.86 2.67 17.30
C VAL A 191 6.60 1.46 18.21
N ASP A 192 6.45 1.68 19.52
CA ASP A 192 6.16 0.60 20.47
C ASP A 192 4.77 -0.03 20.25
N GLY A 193 3.77 0.77 19.90
CA GLY A 193 2.43 0.28 19.57
C GLY A 193 2.44 -0.60 18.32
N LEU A 194 3.12 -0.14 17.27
CA LEU A 194 3.30 -0.90 16.03
C LEU A 194 4.06 -2.21 16.31
N ARG A 195 5.15 -2.16 17.08
CA ARG A 195 5.92 -3.34 17.48
C ARG A 195 5.05 -4.34 18.23
N ALA A 196 4.28 -3.89 19.22
CA ALA A 196 3.39 -4.76 19.98
C ALA A 196 2.33 -5.42 19.08
N GLU A 197 1.70 -4.65 18.19
CA GLU A 197 0.65 -5.17 17.31
C GLU A 197 1.18 -6.12 16.22
N ALA A 198 2.33 -5.80 15.62
CA ALA A 198 2.87 -6.54 14.50
C ALA A 198 3.72 -7.75 14.92
N LEU A 199 4.57 -7.59 15.95
CA LEU A 199 5.47 -8.65 16.40
C LEU A 199 4.84 -9.58 17.42
N VAL A 200 4.25 -9.04 18.48
CA VAL A 200 3.63 -9.86 19.54
C VAL A 200 2.28 -10.40 19.05
N GLY A 201 1.55 -9.55 18.31
CA GLY A 201 0.22 -9.86 17.85
C GLY A 201 -0.80 -9.77 18.99
N PRO A 202 -2.08 -9.62 18.66
CA PRO A 202 -3.11 -9.57 19.69
C PRO A 202 -3.31 -10.98 20.28
N GLY A 203 -3.82 -11.05 21.52
CA GLY A 203 -4.13 -12.33 22.18
C GLY A 203 -5.03 -13.23 21.32
N ALA A 204 -4.98 -14.55 21.55
CA ALA A 204 -5.57 -15.57 20.66
C ALA A 204 -7.03 -15.27 20.21
N LEU A 205 -7.86 -14.74 21.12
CA LEU A 205 -9.25 -14.35 20.84
C LEU A 205 -9.38 -13.24 19.80
N THR A 206 -8.54 -12.20 19.87
CA THR A 206 -8.56 -11.08 18.91
C THR A 206 -7.99 -11.50 17.56
N ARG A 207 -7.00 -12.41 17.55
CA ARG A 207 -6.48 -13.02 16.32
C ARG A 207 -7.59 -13.76 15.57
N LEU A 208 -8.35 -14.61 16.26
CA LEU A 208 -9.53 -15.30 15.73
C LEU A 208 -10.57 -14.32 15.17
N LYS A 209 -10.84 -13.20 15.86
CA LYS A 209 -11.76 -12.17 15.36
C LYS A 209 -11.26 -11.51 14.07
N LEU A 210 -9.98 -11.12 13.99
CA LEU A 210 -9.41 -10.50 12.78
C LEU A 210 -9.36 -11.48 11.60
N GLU A 211 -9.08 -12.76 11.86
CA GLU A 211 -9.18 -13.82 10.87
C GLU A 211 -10.61 -14.01 10.38
N ALA A 212 -11.58 -14.10 11.31
CA ALA A 212 -13.01 -14.21 10.98
C ALA A 212 -13.50 -13.01 10.16
N VAL A 213 -13.13 -11.77 10.53
CA VAL A 213 -13.46 -10.57 9.74
C VAL A 213 -12.87 -10.66 8.34
N GLY A 214 -11.62 -11.11 8.20
CA GLY A 214 -11.01 -11.35 6.90
C GLY A 214 -11.72 -12.44 6.08
N VAL A 215 -12.09 -13.55 6.71
CA VAL A 215 -12.87 -14.63 6.08
C VAL A 215 -14.22 -14.08 5.61
N VAL A 216 -14.94 -13.35 6.46
CA VAL A 216 -16.23 -12.74 6.10
C VAL A 216 -16.08 -11.78 4.92
N LYS A 217 -15.03 -10.94 4.90
CA LYS A 217 -14.73 -10.07 3.76
C LYS A 217 -14.46 -10.86 2.47
N ARG A 218 -13.80 -12.03 2.57
CA ARG A 218 -13.53 -12.92 1.42
C ARG A 218 -14.74 -13.72 0.96
N LEU A 219 -15.72 -13.95 1.83
CA LEU A 219 -16.92 -14.73 1.54
C LEU A 219 -18.10 -13.88 1.05
N ARG A 220 -18.12 -12.58 1.42
CA ARG A 220 -19.02 -11.57 0.86
C ARG A 220 -18.56 -11.13 -0.52
#